data_AF-A0AAJ2NLS5-F1
#
_entry.id   AF-A0AAJ2NLS5-F1
#
_cell.length_a   1.000
_cell.length_b   1.000
_cell.length_c   1.000
_cell.angle_alpha   90.00
_cell.angle_beta   90.00
_cell.angle_gamma   90.00
#
_symmetry.space_group_name_H-M   'P 1'
#
loop_
_entity.id
_entity.type
_entity.pdbx_description
1 polymer ?
#
loop_
_entity_poly.entity_id
_entity_poly.type
_entity_poly.pdbx_seq_one_letter_code
_entity_poly.pdbx_strand_id
1 'polypeptide(L)'
;MLTMKQLKCRSYLQIILFVIGVSLLLNWFIVLPVLDTAPSLSDNGEYAFVLFTFIVMLLHRYKPLNRFLLISLLFVSYAGAAYVSSYFVNPSSLLSFILLYAALFVMGLFFYVNSQSIEKSKVSVLPNVSSFVLFVSAFFSLTSFIVAFNIDLIKFLLPLSVWSKELINPGLLTSVGILIIVLLLMKMLTRKSIFNVLDKSDLLSLRHVAEGFMVYLIVFSLIHLHIWIYSLYNGVSLISSFNMNDVSVTSWTGGLIAQIFGVGLMEELVYRFIIFWSLYSLITFKRKSVRILWALLITQILFSLIHIPIDFIRYPDINFFSMRFSTLLFLGMFLSVLYLYTKNLWIAVFIHALLNLPMPMFVPYNESNFFYEINVSSMVMVYSLLVVWVKEAARGRSIVRKKTFEKAS
;
A
#
# COMPACT_ATOMS: atom_id res chain seq x y z
N MET A 1 27.91 35.54 14.57
CA MET A 1 27.52 35.07 13.22
C MET A 1 26.73 33.75 13.34
N LEU A 2 25.53 33.80 13.94
CA LEU A 2 24.74 32.63 14.33
C LEU A 2 23.29 32.66 13.78
N THR A 3 22.99 33.51 12.80
CA THR A 3 21.58 33.86 12.47
C THR A 3 21.08 33.50 11.07
N MET A 4 21.77 32.63 10.30
CA MET A 4 21.27 32.17 8.99
C MET A 4 20.85 30.69 8.90
N LYS A 5 21.11 29.87 9.94
CA LYS A 5 20.77 28.43 9.89
C LYS A 5 19.37 28.09 10.43
N GLN A 6 18.77 28.91 11.29
CA GLN A 6 17.43 28.66 11.83
C GLN A 6 16.29 29.12 10.91
N LEU A 7 16.55 30.01 9.93
CA LEU A 7 15.55 30.47 8.97
C LEU A 7 15.19 29.44 7.88
N LYS A 8 16.00 28.39 7.67
CA LYS A 8 15.70 27.35 6.67
C LYS A 8 14.79 26.22 7.16
N CYS A 9 14.54 26.05 8.46
CA CYS A 9 13.55 25.06 8.94
C CYS A 9 12.11 25.59 8.81
N ARG A 10 11.88 26.89 9.06
CA ARG A 10 10.55 27.53 8.92
C ARG A 10 10.04 27.46 7.47
N SER A 11 10.91 27.58 6.47
CA SER A 11 10.47 27.52 5.07
C SER A 11 9.95 26.15 4.63
N TYR A 12 10.38 25.03 5.24
CA TYR A 12 9.94 23.69 4.80
C TYR A 12 8.68 23.20 5.49
N LEU A 13 8.46 23.52 6.77
CA LEU A 13 7.14 23.34 7.37
C LEU A 13 6.11 24.19 6.64
N GLN A 14 6.48 25.42 6.25
CA GLN A 14 5.64 26.26 5.38
C GLN A 14 5.40 25.62 4.01
N ILE A 15 6.41 25.02 3.36
CA ILE A 15 6.21 24.29 2.09
C ILE A 15 5.33 23.05 2.28
N ILE A 16 5.48 22.31 3.39
CA ILE A 16 4.66 21.13 3.68
C ILE A 16 3.21 21.54 3.97
N LEU A 17 3.00 22.54 4.83
CA LEU A 17 1.69 23.10 5.12
C LEU A 17 1.08 23.76 3.88
N PHE A 18 1.89 24.35 3.00
CA PHE A 18 1.45 24.89 1.72
C PHE A 18 1.06 23.79 0.74
N VAL A 19 1.84 22.71 0.61
CA VAL A 19 1.48 21.58 -0.26
C VAL A 19 0.24 20.86 0.27
N ILE A 20 0.16 20.62 1.59
CA ILE A 20 -1.03 20.06 2.23
C ILE A 20 -2.23 21.00 2.04
N GLY A 21 -2.07 22.29 2.32
CA GLY A 21 -3.12 23.29 2.16
C GLY A 21 -3.59 23.43 0.71
N VAL A 22 -2.69 23.44 -0.26
CA VAL A 22 -3.03 23.49 -1.70
C VAL A 22 -3.68 22.18 -2.15
N SER A 23 -3.20 21.02 -1.68
CA SER A 23 -3.85 19.73 -1.96
C SER A 23 -5.27 19.65 -1.39
N LEU A 24 -5.48 20.18 -0.18
CA LEU A 24 -6.80 20.27 0.45
C LEU A 24 -7.71 21.26 -0.30
N LEU A 25 -7.18 22.44 -0.67
CA LEU A 25 -7.90 23.44 -1.46
C LEU A 25 -8.26 22.92 -2.86
N LEU A 26 -7.41 22.13 -3.51
CA LEU A 26 -7.72 21.57 -4.83
C LEU A 26 -8.69 20.40 -4.76
N ASN A 27 -8.63 19.60 -3.69
CA ASN A 27 -9.71 18.65 -3.41
C ASN A 27 -11.04 19.40 -3.29
N TRP A 28 -11.03 20.55 -2.61
CA TRP A 28 -12.20 21.39 -2.39
C TRP A 28 -12.73 22.10 -3.64
N PHE A 29 -11.87 22.71 -4.45
CA PHE A 29 -12.29 23.56 -5.57
C PHE A 29 -12.41 22.82 -6.90
N ILE A 30 -11.80 21.63 -7.03
CA ILE A 30 -11.82 20.87 -8.29
C ILE A 30 -12.52 19.53 -8.09
N VAL A 31 -12.16 18.74 -7.07
CA VAL A 31 -12.70 17.38 -6.92
C VAL A 31 -14.13 17.39 -6.42
N LEU A 32 -14.43 18.12 -5.36
CA LEU A 32 -15.77 18.19 -4.79
C LEU A 32 -16.83 18.65 -5.82
N PRO A 33 -16.62 19.75 -6.58
CA PRO A 33 -17.56 20.16 -7.65
C PRO A 33 -17.65 19.18 -8.83
N VAL A 34 -16.59 18.42 -9.11
CA VAL A 34 -16.57 17.39 -10.17
C VAL A 34 -17.29 16.11 -9.72
N LEU A 35 -17.14 15.72 -8.45
CA LEU A 35 -17.86 14.58 -7.86
C LEU A 35 -19.35 14.87 -7.72
N ASP A 36 -19.72 16.10 -7.32
CA ASP A 36 -21.11 16.59 -7.28
C ASP A 36 -21.80 16.54 -8.65
N THR A 37 -21.05 16.74 -9.73
CA THR A 37 -21.61 16.84 -11.09
C THR A 37 -21.58 15.53 -11.87
N ALA A 38 -20.78 14.54 -11.45
CA ALA A 38 -20.66 13.24 -12.10
C ALA A 38 -20.32 12.12 -11.11
N PRO A 39 -21.32 11.58 -10.37
CA PRO A 39 -21.13 10.57 -9.32
C PRO A 39 -20.46 9.26 -9.78
N SER A 40 -20.52 8.94 -11.08
CA SER A 40 -19.89 7.76 -11.69
C SER A 40 -18.35 7.83 -11.78
N LEU A 41 -17.75 8.93 -11.31
CA LEU A 41 -16.31 9.18 -11.32
C LEU A 41 -15.51 8.54 -10.20
N SER A 42 -16.16 8.24 -9.09
CA SER A 42 -15.46 7.89 -7.85
C SER A 42 -14.68 6.57 -7.93
N ASP A 43 -15.09 5.67 -8.82
CA ASP A 43 -14.42 4.39 -9.05
C ASP A 43 -13.12 4.51 -9.88
N ASN A 44 -12.91 5.63 -10.60
CA ASN A 44 -11.86 5.74 -11.63
C ASN A 44 -10.75 6.75 -11.32
N GLY A 45 -11.01 7.74 -10.46
CA GLY A 45 -10.03 8.75 -10.06
C GLY A 45 -8.79 8.16 -9.37
N GLU A 46 -8.93 6.99 -8.77
CA GLU A 46 -7.89 6.28 -8.03
C GLU A 46 -6.65 5.95 -8.86
N TYR A 47 -6.87 5.30 -10.00
CA TYR A 47 -5.81 4.81 -10.85
C TYR A 47 -5.09 5.94 -11.56
N ALA A 48 -5.83 6.99 -11.97
CA ALA A 48 -5.26 8.21 -12.50
C ALA A 48 -4.34 8.89 -11.49
N PHE A 49 -4.74 8.96 -10.22
CA PHE A 49 -3.96 9.60 -9.17
C PHE A 49 -2.67 8.82 -8.85
N VAL A 50 -2.76 7.50 -8.76
CA VAL A 50 -1.57 6.67 -8.48
C VAL A 50 -0.62 6.68 -9.66
N LEU A 51 -1.12 6.49 -10.89
CA LEU A 51 -0.35 6.64 -12.15
C LEU A 51 0.49 7.91 -12.12
N PHE A 52 -0.19 9.01 -11.80
CA PHE A 52 0.37 10.34 -11.75
C PHE A 52 1.44 10.51 -10.66
N THR A 53 1.20 9.98 -9.45
CA THR A 53 2.18 10.01 -8.36
C THR A 53 3.46 9.25 -8.76
N PHE A 54 3.31 8.12 -9.45
CA PHE A 54 4.44 7.35 -9.99
C PHE A 54 5.21 8.08 -11.10
N ILE A 55 4.51 8.75 -12.03
CA ILE A 55 5.14 9.61 -13.06
C ILE A 55 6.03 10.65 -12.39
N VAL A 56 5.60 11.19 -11.26
CA VAL A 56 6.33 12.25 -10.58
C VAL A 56 7.48 11.74 -9.73
N MET A 57 7.33 10.58 -9.09
CA MET A 57 8.46 9.89 -8.48
C MET A 57 9.55 9.56 -9.51
N LEU A 58 9.15 9.19 -10.74
CA LEU A 58 10.04 9.00 -11.90
C LEU A 58 10.75 10.29 -12.33
N LEU A 59 9.99 11.38 -12.51
CA LEU A 59 10.52 12.69 -12.92
C LEU A 59 11.44 13.33 -11.87
N HIS A 60 11.14 13.17 -10.57
CA HIS A 60 11.98 13.69 -9.47
C HIS A 60 13.40 13.09 -9.48
N ARG A 61 13.54 11.86 -9.97
CA ARG A 61 14.83 11.17 -10.04
C ARG A 61 15.66 11.57 -11.26
N TYR A 62 15.03 12.12 -12.30
CA TYR A 62 15.72 12.75 -13.42
C TYR A 62 16.10 14.19 -13.03
N LYS A 63 17.42 14.44 -12.98
CA LYS A 63 18.02 15.56 -12.25
C LYS A 63 17.72 17.01 -12.68
N PRO A 64 17.10 17.38 -13.83
CA PRO A 64 16.96 18.81 -14.13
C PRO A 64 15.59 19.42 -13.80
N LEU A 65 14.54 18.64 -13.49
CA LEU A 65 13.22 19.29 -13.31
C LEU A 65 13.15 20.09 -12.01
N ASN A 66 12.90 21.38 -12.15
CA ASN A 66 12.61 22.28 -11.03
C ASN A 66 11.48 21.67 -10.19
N ARG A 67 11.72 21.49 -8.89
CA ARG A 67 10.79 20.82 -7.97
C ARG A 67 9.44 21.53 -7.92
N PHE A 68 9.41 22.85 -8.15
CA PHE A 68 8.19 23.63 -8.28
C PHE A 68 7.46 23.36 -9.59
N LEU A 69 8.18 23.24 -10.72
CA LEU A 69 7.61 22.83 -12.01
C LEU A 69 7.04 21.42 -11.93
N LEU A 70 7.69 20.52 -11.19
CA LEU A 70 7.20 19.17 -10.95
C LEU A 70 5.92 19.17 -10.11
N ILE A 71 5.84 20.02 -9.07
CA ILE A 71 4.62 20.23 -8.27
C ILE A 71 3.52 20.91 -9.08
N SER A 72 3.85 21.82 -10.00
CA SER A 72 2.86 22.46 -10.89
C SER A 72 2.36 21.51 -11.98
N LEU A 73 3.24 20.69 -12.57
CA LEU A 73 2.86 19.65 -13.52
C LEU A 73 2.06 18.54 -12.82
N LEU A 74 2.40 18.26 -11.56
CA LEU A 74 1.54 17.48 -10.68
C LEU A 74 0.13 18.14 -10.69
N PHE A 75 0.00 19.36 -10.19
CA PHE A 75 -1.30 19.99 -10.06
C PHE A 75 -2.11 20.09 -11.37
N VAL A 76 -1.46 20.40 -12.49
CA VAL A 76 -2.12 20.53 -13.80
C VAL A 76 -2.58 19.18 -14.33
N SER A 77 -1.81 18.10 -14.15
CA SER A 77 -2.20 16.79 -14.70
C SER A 77 -3.27 16.10 -13.84
N TYR A 78 -3.26 16.36 -12.52
CA TYR A 78 -4.36 15.98 -11.62
C TYR A 78 -5.67 16.70 -11.97
N ALA A 79 -5.62 18.03 -12.13
CA ALA A 79 -6.77 18.82 -12.56
C ALA A 79 -7.25 18.38 -13.96
N GLY A 80 -6.33 18.09 -14.87
CA GLY A 80 -6.64 17.58 -16.21
C GLY A 80 -7.26 16.19 -16.20
N ALA A 81 -6.76 15.25 -15.38
CA ALA A 81 -7.33 13.91 -15.27
C ALA A 81 -8.75 13.95 -14.69
N ALA A 82 -8.96 14.74 -13.62
CA ALA A 82 -10.28 14.95 -13.02
C ALA A 82 -11.27 15.63 -13.99
N TYR A 83 -10.79 16.61 -14.78
CA TYR A 83 -11.58 17.31 -15.79
C TYR A 83 -11.91 16.47 -17.02
N VAL A 84 -10.96 15.66 -17.52
CA VAL A 84 -11.22 14.75 -18.65
C VAL A 84 -12.18 13.66 -18.22
N SER A 85 -12.04 13.14 -17.01
CA SER A 85 -12.96 12.14 -16.48
C SER A 85 -14.37 12.72 -16.31
N SER A 86 -14.52 14.01 -15.95
CA SER A 86 -15.82 14.68 -15.80
C SER A 86 -16.54 14.99 -17.11
N TYR A 87 -15.86 14.91 -18.25
CA TYR A 87 -16.46 15.19 -19.55
C TYR A 87 -17.18 13.98 -20.19
N PHE A 88 -16.97 12.77 -19.65
CA PHE A 88 -17.61 11.55 -20.13
C PHE A 88 -18.70 11.11 -19.16
N VAL A 89 -19.98 11.38 -19.51
CA VAL A 89 -21.20 11.10 -18.72
C VAL A 89 -21.39 9.59 -18.39
N ASN A 90 -20.68 8.72 -19.11
CA ASN A 90 -20.55 7.30 -18.81
C ASN A 90 -19.09 6.90 -19.05
N PRO A 91 -18.18 7.00 -18.06
CA PRO A 91 -16.86 6.44 -18.20
C PRO A 91 -17.00 4.93 -18.08
N SER A 92 -17.31 4.29 -19.20
CA SER A 92 -17.28 2.84 -19.37
C SER A 92 -16.04 2.26 -18.66
N SER A 93 -16.18 1.04 -18.14
CA SER A 93 -15.09 0.22 -17.58
C SER A 93 -13.77 0.33 -18.36
N LEU A 94 -13.83 0.59 -19.66
CA LEU A 94 -12.70 0.86 -20.53
C LEU A 94 -11.78 2.01 -20.06
N LEU A 95 -12.29 3.15 -19.59
CA LEU A 95 -11.45 4.26 -19.12
C LEU A 95 -10.71 3.88 -17.82
N SER A 96 -11.41 3.21 -16.90
CA SER A 96 -10.85 2.63 -15.68
C SER A 96 -9.72 1.66 -16.00
N PHE A 97 -9.96 0.76 -16.97
CA PHE A 97 -8.97 -0.19 -17.46
C PHE A 97 -7.76 0.53 -18.05
N ILE A 98 -7.97 1.53 -18.91
CA ILE A 98 -6.89 2.33 -19.50
C ILE A 98 -6.03 2.99 -18.42
N LEU A 99 -6.66 3.63 -17.44
CA LEU A 99 -5.96 4.31 -16.34
C LEU A 99 -5.20 3.33 -15.45
N LEU A 100 -5.81 2.19 -15.12
CA LEU A 100 -5.17 1.12 -14.35
C LEU A 100 -3.96 0.53 -15.08
N TYR A 101 -4.09 0.18 -16.35
CA TYR A 101 -2.97 -0.35 -17.14
C TYR A 101 -1.88 0.69 -17.37
N ALA A 102 -2.24 1.96 -17.54
CA ALA A 102 -1.28 3.05 -17.55
C ALA A 102 -0.53 3.13 -16.20
N ALA A 103 -1.25 3.05 -15.07
CA ALA A 103 -0.65 3.10 -13.73
C ALA A 103 0.35 1.95 -13.53
N LEU A 104 -0.05 0.73 -13.88
CA LEU A 104 0.81 -0.45 -13.87
C LEU A 104 2.05 -0.26 -14.75
N PHE A 105 1.88 0.29 -15.96
CA PHE A 105 2.99 0.58 -16.87
C PHE A 105 3.99 1.56 -16.26
N VAL A 106 3.52 2.67 -15.69
CA VAL A 106 4.38 3.68 -15.06
C VAL A 106 5.05 3.13 -13.80
N MET A 107 4.37 2.33 -12.98
CA MET A 107 5.00 1.64 -11.85
C MET A 107 6.11 0.70 -12.33
N GLY A 108 5.87 -0.06 -13.41
CA GLY A 108 6.88 -0.88 -14.07
C GLY A 108 8.08 -0.07 -14.54
N LEU A 109 7.84 1.09 -15.18
CA LEU A 109 8.88 2.02 -15.60
C LEU A 109 9.64 2.62 -14.41
N PHE A 110 8.94 2.97 -13.32
CA PHE A 110 9.52 3.41 -12.06
C PHE A 110 10.52 2.37 -11.57
N PHE A 111 10.12 1.11 -11.48
CA PHE A 111 11.05 0.05 -11.08
C PHE A 111 12.20 -0.13 -12.05
N TYR A 112 11.95 -0.10 -13.36
CA TYR A 112 12.99 -0.22 -14.37
C TYR A 112 14.09 0.85 -14.18
N VAL A 113 13.70 2.11 -14.05
CA VAL A 113 14.61 3.26 -13.86
C VAL A 113 15.26 3.23 -12.47
N ASN A 114 14.50 2.91 -11.42
CA ASN A 114 14.96 3.00 -10.04
C ASN A 114 15.75 1.76 -9.58
N SER A 115 15.71 0.67 -10.36
CA SER A 115 16.39 -0.60 -10.10
C SER A 115 17.87 -0.50 -9.75
N GLN A 116 18.58 0.52 -10.23
CA GLN A 116 19.99 0.70 -9.92
C GLN A 116 20.24 1.01 -8.43
N SER A 117 19.34 1.73 -7.75
CA SER A 117 19.46 2.03 -6.31
C SER A 117 18.93 0.93 -5.40
N ILE A 118 18.19 -0.05 -5.94
CA ILE A 118 17.71 -1.18 -5.14
C ILE A 118 18.91 -2.06 -4.85
N GLU A 119 19.54 -1.89 -3.68
CA GLU A 119 20.63 -2.76 -3.25
C GLU A 119 20.16 -4.21 -3.26
N LYS A 120 21.01 -5.12 -3.76
CA LYS A 120 20.70 -6.54 -3.67
C LYS A 120 20.55 -6.90 -2.20
N SER A 121 19.42 -7.51 -1.82
CA SER A 121 19.47 -8.47 -0.73
C SER A 121 20.57 -9.47 -1.10
N LYS A 122 21.61 -9.58 -0.26
CA LYS A 122 22.72 -10.51 -0.48
C LYS A 122 22.29 -11.98 -0.38
N VAL A 123 21.02 -12.27 -0.09
CA VAL A 123 20.57 -13.59 0.32
C VAL A 123 19.43 -14.04 -0.57
N SER A 124 19.65 -15.07 -1.39
CA SER A 124 18.54 -15.84 -1.94
C SER A 124 17.79 -16.48 -0.76
N VAL A 125 16.49 -16.18 -0.67
CA VAL A 125 15.65 -16.67 0.43
C VAL A 125 15.44 -18.17 0.25
N LEU A 126 15.06 -18.59 -0.96
CA LEU A 126 15.03 -20.00 -1.39
C LEU A 126 16.25 -20.33 -2.27
N PRO A 127 16.91 -21.49 -2.06
CA PRO A 127 18.24 -21.76 -2.61
C PRO A 127 18.26 -22.14 -4.09
N ASN A 128 17.18 -22.74 -4.61
CA ASN A 128 17.11 -23.23 -5.99
C ASN A 128 15.65 -23.22 -6.51
N VAL A 129 15.49 -23.45 -7.81
CA VAL A 129 14.18 -23.45 -8.49
C VAL A 129 13.23 -24.48 -7.89
N SER A 130 13.71 -25.69 -7.58
CA SER A 130 12.89 -26.76 -7.01
C SER A 130 12.28 -26.37 -5.66
N SER A 131 13.08 -25.77 -4.77
CA SER A 131 12.58 -25.25 -3.49
C SER A 131 11.58 -24.10 -3.68
N PHE A 132 11.78 -23.25 -4.69
CA PHE A 132 10.83 -22.19 -5.02
C PHE A 132 9.48 -22.73 -5.51
N VAL A 133 9.50 -23.66 -6.47
CA VAL A 133 8.27 -24.29 -6.99
C VAL A 133 7.53 -25.02 -5.88
N LEU A 134 8.25 -25.82 -5.06
CA LEU A 134 7.64 -26.53 -3.93
C LEU A 134 7.02 -25.56 -2.91
N PHE A 135 7.69 -24.44 -2.61
CA PHE A 135 7.15 -23.41 -1.72
C PHE A 135 5.85 -22.82 -2.26
N VAL A 136 5.84 -22.37 -3.52
CA VAL A 136 4.67 -21.75 -4.13
C VAL A 136 3.51 -22.75 -4.20
N SER A 137 3.75 -23.97 -4.67
CA SER A 137 2.71 -25.00 -4.74
C SER A 137 2.14 -25.35 -3.37
N ALA A 138 2.98 -25.52 -2.35
CA ALA A 138 2.52 -25.82 -1.00
C ALA A 138 1.70 -24.66 -0.41
N PHE A 139 2.14 -23.42 -0.61
CA PHE A 139 1.41 -22.24 -0.15
C PHE A 139 0.05 -22.10 -0.85
N PHE A 140 -0.01 -22.27 -2.18
CA PHE A 140 -1.27 -22.23 -2.93
C PHE A 140 -2.24 -23.34 -2.52
N SER A 141 -1.74 -24.56 -2.31
CA SER A 141 -2.55 -25.67 -1.81
C SER A 141 -3.07 -25.40 -0.41
N LEU A 142 -2.24 -24.84 0.49
CA LEU A 142 -2.66 -24.47 1.84
C LEU A 142 -3.75 -23.41 1.83
N THR A 143 -3.58 -22.34 1.05
CA THR A 143 -4.62 -21.31 0.94
C THR A 143 -5.90 -21.87 0.33
N SER A 144 -5.81 -22.70 -0.71
CA SER A 144 -6.98 -23.35 -1.33
C SER A 144 -7.72 -24.25 -0.34
N PHE A 145 -6.98 -25.01 0.47
CA PHE A 145 -7.54 -25.82 1.55
C PHE A 145 -8.27 -24.95 2.57
N ILE A 146 -7.65 -23.87 3.04
CA ILE A 146 -8.27 -22.94 4.00
C ILE A 146 -9.53 -22.31 3.43
N VAL A 147 -9.52 -21.92 2.15
CA VAL A 147 -10.71 -21.38 1.47
C VAL A 147 -11.83 -22.43 1.42
N ALA A 148 -11.51 -23.68 1.05
CA ALA A 148 -12.49 -24.76 0.98
C ALA A 148 -13.13 -25.07 2.34
N PHE A 149 -12.36 -25.01 3.42
CA PHE A 149 -12.81 -25.29 4.79
C PHE A 149 -13.09 -24.02 5.62
N ASN A 150 -13.21 -22.86 4.99
CA ASN A 150 -13.27 -21.57 5.69
C ASN A 150 -14.46 -21.49 6.66
N ILE A 151 -15.63 -21.99 6.26
CA ILE A 151 -16.83 -21.96 7.12
C ILE A 151 -16.62 -22.81 8.37
N ASP A 152 -16.07 -24.02 8.21
CA ASP A 152 -15.83 -24.92 9.34
C ASP A 152 -14.75 -24.38 10.26
N LEU A 153 -13.70 -23.77 9.68
CA LEU A 153 -12.65 -23.10 10.44
C LEU A 153 -13.18 -21.92 11.24
N ILE A 154 -14.04 -21.07 10.64
CA ILE A 154 -14.68 -19.95 11.35
C ILE A 154 -15.54 -20.48 12.51
N LYS A 155 -16.37 -21.51 12.28
CA LYS A 155 -17.20 -22.13 13.34
C LYS A 155 -16.35 -22.69 14.48
N PHE A 156 -15.23 -23.35 14.15
CA PHE A 156 -14.30 -23.90 15.13
C PHE A 156 -13.64 -22.80 15.98
N LEU A 157 -13.30 -21.67 15.38
CA LEU A 157 -12.62 -20.55 16.04
C LEU A 157 -13.59 -19.56 16.73
N LEU A 158 -14.88 -19.62 16.42
CA LEU A 158 -15.89 -18.71 16.94
C LEU A 158 -15.95 -18.65 18.48
N PRO A 159 -15.85 -19.76 19.24
CA PRO A 159 -15.86 -19.69 20.71
C PRO A 159 -14.74 -18.81 21.29
N LEU A 160 -13.55 -18.83 20.68
CA LEU A 160 -12.42 -17.96 21.09
C LEU A 160 -12.69 -16.50 20.75
N SER A 161 -13.32 -16.23 19.59
CA SER A 161 -13.74 -14.90 19.20
C SER A 161 -14.77 -14.33 20.17
N VAL A 162 -15.80 -15.09 20.53
CA VAL A 162 -16.82 -14.66 21.49
C VAL A 162 -16.21 -14.44 22.87
N TRP A 163 -15.36 -15.36 23.36
CA TRP A 163 -14.69 -15.24 24.65
C TRP A 163 -13.81 -13.98 24.75
N SER A 164 -13.09 -13.66 23.67
CA SER A 164 -12.22 -12.48 23.60
C SER A 164 -12.96 -11.18 23.24
N LYS A 165 -14.30 -11.21 23.13
CA LYS A 165 -15.12 -10.09 22.62
C LYS A 165 -14.62 -9.57 21.27
N GLU A 166 -14.26 -10.49 20.39
CA GLU A 166 -13.74 -10.29 19.03
C GLU A 166 -12.35 -9.66 18.94
N LEU A 167 -11.65 -9.49 20.07
CA LEU A 167 -10.25 -9.07 20.06
C LEU A 167 -9.35 -10.09 19.34
N ILE A 168 -9.65 -11.39 19.53
CA ILE A 168 -9.03 -12.50 18.82
C ILE A 168 -10.07 -13.07 17.85
N ASN A 169 -10.10 -12.56 16.63
CA ASN A 169 -11.03 -13.04 15.62
C ASN A 169 -10.48 -14.24 14.82
N PRO A 170 -11.33 -15.01 14.11
CA PRO A 170 -10.90 -16.15 13.31
C PRO A 170 -9.84 -15.80 12.26
N GLY A 171 -9.95 -14.61 11.64
CA GLY A 171 -9.00 -14.15 10.63
C GLY A 171 -7.56 -14.03 11.16
N LEU A 172 -7.37 -13.53 12.39
CA LEU A 172 -6.08 -13.48 13.06
C LEU A 172 -5.51 -14.90 13.23
N LEU A 173 -6.30 -15.81 13.83
CA LEU A 173 -5.85 -17.15 14.16
C LEU A 173 -5.51 -17.97 12.91
N THR A 174 -6.35 -17.89 11.86
CA THR A 174 -6.08 -18.53 10.57
C THR A 174 -4.79 -18.00 9.95
N SER A 175 -4.60 -16.68 9.92
CA SER A 175 -3.42 -16.07 9.30
C SER A 175 -2.13 -16.37 10.07
N VAL A 176 -2.18 -16.37 11.40
CA VAL A 176 -1.05 -16.76 12.25
C VAL A 176 -0.73 -18.25 12.07
N GLY A 177 -1.75 -19.10 11.93
CA GLY A 177 -1.57 -20.51 11.60
C GLY A 177 -0.85 -20.72 10.25
N ILE A 178 -1.28 -20.01 9.21
CA ILE A 178 -0.61 -19.99 7.90
C ILE A 178 0.84 -19.53 8.05
N LEU A 179 1.08 -18.42 8.77
CA LEU A 179 2.41 -17.87 8.97
C LEU A 179 3.34 -18.89 9.65
N ILE A 180 2.87 -19.61 10.67
CA ILE A 180 3.64 -20.67 11.33
C ILE A 180 3.99 -21.78 10.32
N ILE A 181 3.03 -22.25 9.53
CA ILE A 181 3.26 -23.29 8.52
C ILE A 181 4.27 -22.80 7.47
N VAL A 182 4.15 -21.56 6.99
CA VAL A 182 5.09 -20.92 6.05
C VAL A 182 6.50 -20.88 6.64
N LEU A 183 6.66 -20.48 7.91
CA LEU A 183 7.97 -20.42 8.57
C LEU A 183 8.57 -21.83 8.76
N LEU A 184 7.77 -22.84 9.07
CA LEU A 184 8.20 -24.23 9.14
C LEU A 184 8.63 -24.77 7.77
N LEU A 185 7.85 -24.49 6.72
CA LEU A 185 8.20 -24.84 5.35
C LEU A 185 9.51 -24.16 4.92
N MET A 186 9.69 -22.89 5.26
CA MET A 186 10.94 -22.17 5.05
C MET A 186 12.12 -22.82 5.77
N LYS A 187 11.95 -23.22 7.03
CA LYS A 187 12.98 -23.96 7.79
C LYS A 187 13.34 -25.28 7.08
N MET A 188 12.35 -26.04 6.62
CA MET A 188 12.57 -27.31 5.91
C MET A 188 13.31 -27.11 4.58
N LEU A 189 12.88 -26.17 3.75
CA LEU A 189 13.42 -25.94 2.41
C LEU A 189 14.81 -25.30 2.42
N THR A 190 15.10 -24.46 3.41
CA THR A 190 16.37 -23.71 3.47
C THR A 190 17.37 -24.26 4.47
N ARG A 191 16.92 -25.12 5.41
CA ARG A 191 17.66 -25.57 6.60
C ARG A 191 18.16 -24.43 7.50
N LYS A 192 17.66 -23.20 7.30
CA LYS A 192 17.98 -22.04 8.14
C LYS A 192 17.01 -21.98 9.32
N SER A 193 17.48 -21.43 10.44
CA SER A 193 16.61 -21.12 11.58
C SER A 193 15.52 -20.11 11.17
N ILE A 194 14.32 -20.27 11.74
CA ILE A 194 13.20 -19.33 11.57
C ILE A 194 13.62 -17.91 11.96
N PHE A 195 14.38 -17.77 13.04
CA PHE A 195 14.91 -16.48 13.49
C PHE A 195 15.79 -15.80 12.43
N ASN A 196 16.55 -16.56 11.63
CA ASN A 196 17.37 -16.01 10.55
C ASN A 196 16.50 -15.45 9.41
N VAL A 197 15.35 -16.06 9.14
CA VAL A 197 14.39 -15.56 8.15
C VAL A 197 13.71 -14.28 8.65
N LEU A 198 13.30 -14.25 9.91
CA LEU A 198 12.66 -13.09 10.54
C LEU A 198 13.63 -11.91 10.71
N ASP A 199 14.88 -12.18 11.08
CA ASP A 199 15.93 -11.17 11.19
C ASP A 199 16.25 -10.55 9.82
N LYS A 200 16.42 -11.36 8.78
CA LYS A 200 16.73 -10.88 7.43
C LYS A 200 15.58 -10.15 6.73
N SER A 201 14.35 -10.38 7.15
CA SER A 201 13.19 -9.62 6.69
C SER A 201 13.03 -8.29 7.46
N ASP A 202 13.91 -8.02 8.41
CA ASP A 202 13.86 -6.91 9.36
C ASP A 202 12.59 -6.88 10.22
N LEU A 203 11.87 -8.01 10.35
CA LEU A 203 10.67 -8.09 11.17
C LEU A 203 10.97 -7.95 12.67
N LEU A 204 12.17 -8.36 13.09
CA LEU A 204 12.61 -8.25 14.49
C LEU A 204 13.14 -6.86 14.84
N SER A 205 13.26 -5.95 13.88
CA SER A 205 13.78 -4.60 14.11
C SER A 205 12.71 -3.69 14.71
N LEU A 206 12.79 -3.44 16.02
CA LEU A 206 11.91 -2.49 16.73
C LEU A 206 11.91 -1.10 16.11
N ARG A 207 13.05 -0.68 15.57
CA ARG A 207 13.14 0.59 14.83
C ARG A 207 12.26 0.56 13.58
N HIS A 208 12.29 -0.52 12.82
CA HIS A 208 11.46 -0.65 11.62
C HIS A 208 9.98 -0.77 11.96
N VAL A 209 9.62 -1.45 13.05
CA VAL A 209 8.25 -1.47 13.61
C VAL A 209 7.80 -0.05 13.92
N ALA A 210 8.58 0.71 14.69
CA ALA A 210 8.24 2.08 15.07
C ALA A 210 8.13 3.00 13.84
N GLU A 211 9.03 2.89 12.87
CA GLU A 211 8.95 3.64 11.62
C GLU A 211 7.69 3.30 10.81
N GLY A 212 7.33 2.01 10.72
CA GLY A 212 6.10 1.55 10.08
C GLY A 212 4.85 2.11 10.76
N PHE A 213 4.81 2.00 12.08
CA PHE A 213 3.71 2.50 12.90
C PHE A 213 3.56 4.03 12.80
N MET A 214 4.66 4.79 12.76
CA MET A 214 4.60 6.24 12.56
C MET A 214 4.06 6.62 11.18
N VAL A 215 4.44 5.91 10.12
CA VAL A 215 3.88 6.14 8.77
C VAL A 215 2.38 5.88 8.79
N TYR A 216 1.95 4.76 9.40
CA TYR A 216 0.55 4.43 9.60
C TYR A 216 -0.22 5.54 10.31
N LEU A 217 0.26 6.00 11.47
CA LEU A 217 -0.42 7.05 12.24
C LEU A 217 -0.55 8.35 11.45
N ILE A 218 0.48 8.74 10.70
CA ILE A 218 0.43 9.96 9.86
C ILE A 218 -0.61 9.79 8.74
N VAL A 219 -0.58 8.68 8.01
CA VAL A 219 -1.54 8.39 6.94
C VAL A 219 -2.97 8.36 7.48
N PHE A 220 -3.18 7.65 8.58
CA PHE A 220 -4.47 7.57 9.27
C PHE A 220 -4.97 8.94 9.72
N SER A 221 -4.09 9.79 10.25
CA SER A 221 -4.43 11.17 10.64
C SER A 221 -4.79 12.05 9.45
N LEU A 222 -4.08 11.90 8.32
CA LEU A 222 -4.39 12.63 7.08
C LEU A 222 -5.75 12.24 6.50
N ILE A 223 -6.12 10.96 6.58
CA ILE A 223 -7.46 10.49 6.20
C ILE A 223 -8.50 11.18 7.09
N HIS A 224 -8.36 11.16 8.42
CA HIS A 224 -9.32 11.80 9.31
C HIS A 224 -9.40 13.31 9.11
N LEU A 225 -8.27 13.97 8.84
CA LEU A 225 -8.25 15.39 8.50
C LEU A 225 -9.05 15.66 7.22
N HIS A 226 -8.90 14.80 6.19
CA HIS A 226 -9.69 14.91 4.97
C HIS A 226 -11.19 14.76 5.25
N ILE A 227 -11.57 13.73 6.01
CA ILE A 227 -12.98 13.48 6.36
C ILE A 227 -13.56 14.66 7.13
N TRP A 228 -12.80 15.24 8.07
CA TRP A 228 -13.23 16.41 8.82
C TRP A 228 -13.43 17.63 7.93
N ILE A 229 -12.51 17.88 7.00
CA ILE A 229 -12.60 18.96 6.03
C ILE A 229 -13.83 18.78 5.13
N TYR A 230 -14.06 17.57 4.60
CA TYR A 230 -15.26 17.24 3.82
C TYR A 230 -16.55 17.53 4.61
N SER A 231 -16.61 17.07 5.86
CA SER A 231 -17.77 17.29 6.75
C SER A 231 -18.04 18.78 6.97
N LEU A 232 -16.98 19.58 7.19
CA LEU A 232 -17.07 21.03 7.34
C LEU A 232 -17.56 21.72 6.05
N TYR A 233 -17.15 21.24 4.88
CA TYR A 233 -17.59 21.81 3.60
C TYR A 233 -19.09 21.70 3.40
N ASN A 234 -19.57 20.47 3.57
CA ASN A 234 -20.95 20.11 3.26
C ASN A 234 -21.91 20.46 4.41
N GLY A 235 -21.39 21.02 5.52
CA GLY A 235 -22.19 21.36 6.69
C GLY A 235 -22.74 20.11 7.41
N VAL A 236 -22.10 18.96 7.24
CA VAL A 236 -22.53 17.67 7.80
C VAL A 236 -21.83 17.43 9.14
N SER A 237 -22.55 16.88 10.10
CA SER A 237 -21.98 16.49 11.39
C SER A 237 -21.15 15.22 11.27
N LEU A 238 -20.03 15.14 11.99
CA LEU A 238 -19.32 13.88 12.15
C LEU A 238 -19.97 13.03 13.22
N ILE A 239 -20.09 11.75 12.94
CA ILE A 239 -20.52 10.74 13.89
C ILE A 239 -19.49 9.62 13.99
N SER A 240 -19.48 8.99 15.16
CA SER A 240 -18.63 7.84 15.44
C SER A 240 -19.06 6.64 14.60
N SER A 241 -18.11 5.98 13.95
CA SER A 241 -18.38 4.71 13.24
C SER A 241 -18.80 3.59 14.19
N PHE A 242 -18.43 3.68 15.48
CA PHE A 242 -18.88 2.76 16.54
C PHE A 242 -20.38 2.90 16.83
N ASN A 243 -20.99 4.05 16.53
CA ASN A 243 -22.42 4.29 16.77
C ASN A 243 -23.29 3.89 15.57
N MET A 244 -22.73 3.81 14.35
CA MET A 244 -23.51 3.45 13.16
C MET A 244 -23.64 1.95 12.96
N ASN A 245 -22.55 1.23 13.18
CA ASN A 245 -22.41 -0.15 12.71
C ASN A 245 -22.60 -1.19 13.82
N ASP A 246 -22.98 -0.76 15.03
CA ASP A 246 -22.98 -1.58 16.25
C ASP A 246 -21.63 -2.31 16.50
N VAL A 247 -20.54 -1.79 15.93
CA VAL A 247 -19.20 -2.35 16.09
C VAL A 247 -18.62 -1.86 17.40
N SER A 248 -18.34 -2.78 18.32
CA SER A 248 -17.66 -2.45 19.57
C SER A 248 -16.20 -2.02 19.33
N VAL A 249 -15.67 -1.16 20.19
CA VAL A 249 -14.24 -0.76 20.16
C VAL A 249 -13.33 -1.99 20.20
N THR A 250 -13.70 -3.03 20.94
CA THR A 250 -12.93 -4.28 21.04
C THR A 250 -12.91 -5.03 19.71
N SER A 251 -14.06 -5.17 19.05
CA SER A 251 -14.18 -5.79 17.72
C SER A 251 -13.36 -5.04 16.66
N TRP A 252 -13.50 -3.71 16.64
CA TRP A 252 -12.72 -2.85 15.75
C TRP A 252 -11.21 -3.01 15.97
N THR A 253 -10.79 -3.02 17.23
CA THR A 253 -9.38 -3.22 17.61
C THR A 253 -8.89 -4.62 17.22
N GLY A 254 -9.72 -5.65 17.44
CA GLY A 254 -9.42 -7.02 17.04
C GLY A 254 -9.29 -7.17 15.54
N GLY A 255 -10.14 -6.50 14.76
CA GLY A 255 -10.02 -6.39 13.31
C GLY A 255 -8.69 -5.78 12.89
N LEU A 256 -8.30 -4.67 13.50
CA LEU A 256 -7.00 -4.02 13.22
C LEU A 256 -5.80 -4.92 13.57
N ILE A 257 -5.84 -5.59 14.73
CA ILE A 257 -4.81 -6.56 15.15
C ILE A 257 -4.72 -7.71 14.15
N ALA A 258 -5.85 -8.26 13.72
CA ALA A 258 -5.91 -9.33 12.73
C ALA A 258 -5.32 -8.94 11.39
N GLN A 259 -5.56 -7.71 10.95
CA GLN A 259 -5.00 -7.21 9.69
C GLN A 259 -3.51 -6.93 9.79
N ILE A 260 -3.02 -6.37 10.90
CA ILE A 260 -1.59 -6.05 11.06
C ILE A 260 -0.78 -7.33 11.32
N PHE A 261 -1.13 -8.10 12.34
CA PHE A 261 -0.33 -9.25 12.82
C PHE A 261 -0.75 -10.59 12.22
N GLY A 262 -1.92 -10.65 11.58
CA GLY A 262 -2.36 -11.80 10.80
C GLY A 262 -2.08 -11.58 9.31
N VAL A 263 -3.07 -11.05 8.59
CA VAL A 263 -3.11 -11.00 7.12
C VAL A 263 -1.92 -10.23 6.55
N GLY A 264 -1.77 -8.97 6.92
CA GLY A 264 -0.72 -8.09 6.39
C GLY A 264 0.68 -8.62 6.66
N LEU A 265 0.98 -9.01 7.91
CA LEU A 265 2.29 -9.58 8.25
C LEU A 265 2.61 -10.84 7.43
N MET A 266 1.65 -11.76 7.33
CA MET A 266 1.81 -13.02 6.62
C MET A 266 2.00 -12.78 5.12
N GLU A 267 1.13 -12.02 4.49
CA GLU A 267 1.18 -11.78 3.04
C GLU A 267 2.41 -10.97 2.63
N GLU A 268 2.77 -9.92 3.38
CA GLU A 268 3.95 -9.12 3.06
C GLU A 268 5.24 -9.93 3.22
N LEU A 269 5.35 -10.77 4.26
CA LEU A 269 6.50 -11.66 4.41
C LEU A 269 6.59 -12.65 3.23
N VAL A 270 5.48 -13.26 2.83
CA VAL A 270 5.46 -14.23 1.73
C VAL A 270 5.79 -13.55 0.40
N TYR A 271 5.09 -12.49 0.03
CA TYR A 271 5.19 -11.92 -1.31
C TYR A 271 6.37 -10.97 -1.47
N ARG A 272 6.61 -10.06 -0.52
CA ARG A 272 7.62 -8.99 -0.67
C ARG A 272 9.00 -9.46 -0.25
N PHE A 273 9.08 -10.36 0.73
CA PHE A 273 10.35 -10.92 1.17
C PHE A 273 10.66 -12.27 0.52
N ILE A 274 9.84 -13.31 0.72
CA ILE A 274 10.19 -14.68 0.30
C ILE A 274 10.14 -14.83 -1.22
N ILE A 275 8.97 -14.60 -1.85
CA ILE A 275 8.75 -14.85 -3.28
C ILE A 275 9.56 -13.87 -4.13
N PHE A 276 9.45 -12.57 -3.86
CA PHE A 276 10.14 -11.54 -4.65
C PHE A 276 11.66 -11.73 -4.69
N TRP A 277 12.32 -11.88 -3.53
CA TRP A 277 13.79 -12.04 -3.51
C TRP A 277 14.24 -13.40 -4.05
N SER A 278 13.42 -14.45 -3.90
CA SER A 278 13.69 -15.74 -4.52
C SER A 278 13.65 -15.63 -6.05
N LEU A 279 12.58 -15.07 -6.62
CA LEU A 279 12.47 -14.82 -8.06
C LEU A 279 13.61 -13.93 -8.58
N TYR A 280 13.89 -12.83 -7.89
CA TYR A 280 15.00 -11.95 -8.26
C TYR A 280 16.33 -12.72 -8.34
N SER A 281 16.58 -13.65 -7.42
CA SER A 281 17.79 -14.47 -7.39
C SER A 281 17.83 -15.53 -8.51
N LEU A 282 16.70 -16.15 -8.82
CA LEU A 282 16.57 -17.23 -9.81
C LEU A 282 16.57 -16.72 -11.25
N ILE A 283 16.08 -15.50 -11.50
CA ILE A 283 16.06 -14.91 -12.84
C ILE A 283 17.48 -14.48 -13.26
N THR A 284 17.95 -14.99 -14.40
CA THR A 284 19.34 -14.91 -14.85
C THR A 284 19.66 -13.76 -15.80
N PHE A 285 18.71 -12.84 -16.09
CA PHE A 285 18.96 -11.73 -17.01
C PHE A 285 20.19 -10.89 -16.62
N LYS A 286 21.05 -10.53 -17.60
CA LYS A 286 22.26 -9.74 -17.34
C LYS A 286 21.95 -8.37 -16.72
N ARG A 287 20.87 -7.72 -17.17
CA ARG A 287 20.47 -6.39 -16.68
C ARG A 287 19.68 -6.50 -15.38
N LYS A 288 20.20 -5.89 -14.30
CA LYS A 288 19.56 -5.83 -12.98
C LYS A 288 18.14 -5.27 -13.01
N SER A 289 17.91 -4.24 -13.83
CA SER A 289 16.59 -3.61 -14.01
C SER A 289 15.54 -4.58 -14.52
N VAL A 290 15.91 -5.35 -15.54
CA VAL A 290 15.06 -6.37 -16.16
C VAL A 290 14.76 -7.49 -15.15
N ARG A 291 15.75 -7.93 -14.36
CA ARG A 291 15.52 -8.93 -13.30
C ARG A 291 14.51 -8.46 -12.25
N ILE A 292 14.64 -7.23 -11.76
CA ILE A 292 13.72 -6.67 -10.77
C ILE A 292 12.32 -6.56 -11.35
N LEU A 293 12.19 -6.06 -12.58
CA LEU A 293 10.90 -5.93 -13.25
C LEU A 293 10.20 -7.28 -13.38
N TRP A 294 10.90 -8.31 -13.86
CA TRP A 294 10.32 -9.65 -14.00
C TRP A 294 9.98 -10.30 -12.66
N ALA A 295 10.86 -10.17 -11.65
CA ALA A 295 10.57 -10.68 -10.32
C ALA A 295 9.32 -10.01 -9.73
N LEU A 296 9.22 -8.69 -9.86
CA LEU A 296 8.08 -7.90 -9.42
C LEU A 296 6.79 -8.34 -10.13
N LEU A 297 6.78 -8.41 -11.46
CA LEU A 297 5.59 -8.79 -12.24
C LEU A 297 5.10 -10.18 -11.88
N ILE A 298 6.00 -11.17 -11.81
CA ILE A 298 5.64 -12.54 -11.45
C ILE A 298 5.13 -12.60 -10.00
N THR A 299 5.75 -11.90 -9.06
CA THR A 299 5.26 -11.80 -7.68
C THR A 299 3.83 -11.28 -7.63
N GLN A 300 3.50 -10.20 -8.38
CA GLN A 300 2.15 -9.64 -8.33
C GLN A 300 1.12 -10.53 -9.01
N ILE A 301 1.49 -11.22 -10.08
CA ILE A 301 0.63 -12.23 -10.71
C ILE A 301 0.32 -13.32 -9.69
N LEU A 302 1.32 -13.87 -9.00
CA LEU A 302 1.10 -14.88 -7.96
C LEU A 302 0.28 -14.33 -6.78
N PHE A 303 0.47 -13.07 -6.40
CA PHE A 303 -0.34 -12.39 -5.38
C PHE A 303 -1.80 -12.25 -5.81
N SER A 304 -2.06 -12.01 -7.09
CA SER A 304 -3.44 -11.86 -7.58
C SER A 304 -4.10 -13.24 -7.76
N LEU A 305 -3.35 -14.24 -8.24
CA LEU A 305 -3.84 -15.59 -8.48
C LEU A 305 -4.27 -16.31 -7.19
N ILE A 306 -3.61 -16.06 -6.05
CA ILE A 306 -3.95 -16.74 -4.78
C ILE A 306 -5.35 -16.39 -4.26
N HIS A 307 -5.87 -15.22 -4.66
CA HIS A 307 -7.20 -14.73 -4.25
C HIS A 307 -8.32 -15.30 -5.13
N ILE A 308 -8.00 -15.89 -6.27
CA ILE A 308 -8.99 -16.41 -7.22
C ILE A 308 -9.92 -17.45 -6.60
N PRO A 309 -9.45 -18.47 -5.84
CA PRO A 309 -10.35 -19.49 -5.32
C PRO A 309 -11.48 -18.90 -4.47
N ILE A 310 -11.16 -17.95 -3.58
CA ILE A 310 -12.16 -17.35 -2.70
C ILE A 310 -13.08 -16.38 -3.47
N ASP A 311 -12.53 -15.62 -4.40
CA ASP A 311 -13.29 -14.65 -5.19
C ASP A 311 -14.23 -15.36 -6.17
N PHE A 312 -13.79 -16.45 -6.80
CA PHE A 312 -14.59 -17.24 -7.74
C PHE A 312 -15.72 -18.01 -7.06
N ILE A 313 -15.49 -18.55 -5.85
CA ILE A 313 -16.55 -19.20 -5.05
C ILE A 313 -17.64 -18.20 -4.67
N ARG A 314 -17.28 -16.94 -4.39
CA ARG A 314 -18.23 -15.89 -3.98
C ARG A 314 -18.94 -15.23 -5.16
N TYR A 315 -18.21 -15.01 -6.27
CA TYR A 315 -18.68 -14.26 -7.43
C TYR A 315 -18.17 -14.94 -8.73
N PRO A 316 -18.91 -15.92 -9.27
CA PRO A 316 -18.52 -16.64 -10.49
C PRO A 316 -18.81 -15.80 -11.76
N ASP A 317 -18.21 -14.62 -11.86
CA ASP A 317 -18.30 -13.72 -13.02
C ASP A 317 -16.90 -13.37 -13.55
N ILE A 318 -16.70 -13.55 -14.86
CA ILE A 318 -15.44 -13.28 -15.55
C ILE A 318 -15.10 -11.79 -15.57
N ASN A 319 -16.10 -10.91 -15.61
CA ASN A 319 -15.87 -9.46 -15.58
C ASN A 319 -15.38 -9.03 -14.20
N PHE A 320 -16.09 -9.47 -13.14
CA PHE A 320 -15.65 -9.30 -11.76
C PHE A 320 -14.22 -9.82 -11.55
N PHE A 321 -13.92 -11.02 -12.06
CA PHE A 321 -12.58 -11.61 -12.01
C PHE A 321 -11.51 -10.69 -12.64
N SER A 322 -11.75 -10.20 -13.86
CA SER A 322 -10.78 -9.37 -14.58
C SER A 322 -10.47 -8.07 -13.84
N MET A 323 -11.50 -7.43 -13.28
CA MET A 323 -11.38 -6.21 -12.49
C MET A 323 -10.63 -6.49 -11.19
N ARG A 324 -11.06 -7.51 -10.44
CA ARG A 324 -10.47 -7.91 -9.15
C ARG A 324 -9.00 -8.30 -9.29
N PHE A 325 -8.66 -9.11 -10.29
CA PHE A 325 -7.29 -9.50 -10.60
C PHE A 325 -6.43 -8.27 -10.90
N SER A 326 -6.94 -7.33 -11.69
CA SER A 326 -6.20 -6.12 -12.08
C SER A 326 -6.01 -5.16 -10.89
N THR A 327 -7.01 -5.03 -10.01
CA THR A 327 -6.90 -4.27 -8.76
C THR A 327 -5.86 -4.89 -7.83
N LEU A 328 -5.89 -6.21 -7.64
CA LEU A 328 -4.91 -6.92 -6.79
C LEU A 328 -3.49 -6.83 -7.35
N LEU A 329 -3.33 -6.90 -8.68
CA LEU A 329 -2.03 -6.68 -9.34
C LEU A 329 -1.48 -5.31 -8.96
N PHE A 330 -2.34 -4.29 -9.02
CA PHE A 330 -1.97 -2.91 -8.77
C PHE A 330 -1.66 -2.62 -7.30
N LEU A 331 -2.52 -3.05 -6.37
CA LEU A 331 -2.24 -2.99 -4.93
C LEU A 331 -0.96 -3.75 -4.59
N GLY A 332 -0.79 -4.90 -5.26
CA GLY A 332 0.41 -5.71 -5.29
C GLY A 332 1.66 -4.88 -5.53
N MET A 333 1.71 -4.24 -6.70
CA MET A 333 2.78 -3.36 -7.14
C MET A 333 3.00 -2.21 -6.16
N PHE A 334 1.93 -1.61 -5.63
CA PHE A 334 1.98 -0.45 -4.75
C PHE A 334 2.70 -0.78 -3.44
N LEU A 335 2.32 -1.88 -2.78
CA LEU A 335 2.98 -2.35 -1.56
C LEU A 335 4.44 -2.74 -1.82
N SER A 336 4.75 -3.33 -2.99
CA SER A 336 6.14 -3.58 -3.39
C SER A 336 6.95 -2.30 -3.57
N VAL A 337 6.34 -1.19 -4.02
CA VAL A 337 7.02 0.12 -4.09
C VAL A 337 7.34 0.61 -2.70
N LEU A 338 6.37 0.58 -1.77
CA LEU A 338 6.60 0.99 -0.39
C LEU A 338 7.75 0.17 0.24
N TYR A 339 7.72 -1.14 0.11
CA TYR A 339 8.76 -2.01 0.63
C TYR A 339 10.13 -1.74 0.00
N LEU A 340 10.24 -1.74 -1.33
CA LEU A 340 11.54 -1.63 -2.01
C LEU A 340 12.14 -0.23 -1.91
N TYR A 341 11.31 0.80 -1.81
CA TYR A 341 11.75 2.18 -1.65
C TYR A 341 12.19 2.48 -0.21
N THR A 342 11.49 1.95 0.78
CA THR A 342 11.81 2.20 2.20
C THR A 342 12.77 1.19 2.83
N LYS A 343 12.91 0.00 2.21
CA LYS A 343 13.59 -1.18 2.78
C LYS A 343 13.04 -1.55 4.17
N ASN A 344 11.75 -1.34 4.39
CA ASN A 344 11.11 -1.63 5.67
C ASN A 344 9.81 -2.39 5.42
N LEU A 345 9.79 -3.68 5.80
CA LEU A 345 8.64 -4.56 5.60
C LEU A 345 7.44 -4.11 6.45
N TRP A 346 7.66 -3.57 7.65
CA TRP A 346 6.59 -3.09 8.53
C TRP A 346 5.79 -1.94 7.90
N ILE A 347 6.41 -1.06 7.11
CA ILE A 347 5.65 -0.03 6.37
C ILE A 347 4.63 -0.68 5.43
N ALA A 348 5.03 -1.71 4.69
CA ALA A 348 4.10 -2.43 3.82
C ALA A 348 3.02 -3.15 4.64
N VAL A 349 3.37 -3.78 5.78
CA VAL A 349 2.42 -4.48 6.66
C VAL A 349 1.33 -3.53 7.19
N PHE A 350 1.71 -2.39 7.76
CA PHE A 350 0.72 -1.46 8.31
C PHE A 350 -0.15 -0.81 7.23
N ILE A 351 0.42 -0.46 6.08
CA ILE A 351 -0.36 0.12 4.97
C ILE A 351 -1.26 -0.93 4.33
N HIS A 352 -0.83 -2.18 4.20
CA HIS A 352 -1.68 -3.29 3.79
C HIS A 352 -2.88 -3.42 4.73
N ALA A 353 -2.65 -3.46 6.05
CA ALA A 353 -3.74 -3.53 7.02
C ALA A 353 -4.76 -2.40 6.86
N LEU A 354 -4.29 -1.18 6.59
CA LEU A 354 -5.15 -0.02 6.36
C LEU A 354 -5.92 -0.09 5.02
N LEU A 355 -5.34 -0.70 3.98
CA LEU A 355 -6.02 -0.95 2.72
C LEU A 355 -7.10 -2.03 2.85
N ASN A 356 -6.85 -3.08 3.64
CA ASN A 356 -7.82 -4.16 3.84
C ASN A 356 -8.96 -3.77 4.77
N LEU A 357 -8.69 -2.87 5.72
CA LEU A 357 -9.66 -2.43 6.70
C LEU A 357 -9.62 -0.91 6.84
N PRO A 358 -10.11 -0.18 5.83
CA PRO A 358 -10.19 1.27 5.84
C PRO A 358 -11.35 1.73 6.74
N MET A 359 -11.21 1.54 8.05
CA MET A 359 -12.23 1.90 9.04
C MET A 359 -11.87 3.22 9.75
N PRO A 360 -12.33 4.37 9.23
CA PRO A 360 -12.21 5.62 9.98
C PRO A 360 -13.04 5.54 11.26
N MET A 361 -12.58 6.23 12.31
CA MET A 361 -13.30 6.31 13.59
C MET A 361 -14.49 7.29 13.52
N PHE A 362 -14.43 8.25 12.60
CA PHE A 362 -15.47 9.25 12.39
C PHE A 362 -15.82 9.32 10.91
N VAL A 363 -17.12 9.42 10.63
CA VAL A 363 -17.67 9.56 9.29
C VAL A 363 -18.77 10.62 9.28
N PRO A 364 -19.05 11.28 8.15
CA PRO A 364 -20.16 12.22 8.03
C PRO A 364 -21.51 11.53 8.22
N TYR A 365 -22.43 12.18 8.94
CA TYR A 365 -23.76 11.68 9.24
C TYR A 365 -24.64 11.60 7.99
N ASN A 366 -25.30 10.46 7.82
CA ASN A 366 -26.37 10.24 6.83
C ASN A 366 -25.98 10.47 5.36
N GLU A 367 -24.69 10.37 5.05
CA GLU A 367 -24.21 10.43 3.67
C GLU A 367 -23.97 9.01 3.15
N SER A 368 -25.03 8.41 2.58
CA SER A 368 -24.89 7.17 1.81
C SER A 368 -23.86 7.30 0.68
N ASN A 369 -23.66 8.53 0.20
CA ASN A 369 -22.69 8.84 -0.83
C ASN A 369 -21.27 9.00 -0.29
N PHE A 370 -21.04 9.17 1.00
CA PHE A 370 -19.69 9.45 1.53
C PHE A 370 -18.68 8.36 1.16
N PHE A 371 -19.03 7.09 1.34
CA PHE A 371 -18.14 5.99 0.95
C PHE A 371 -18.05 5.79 -0.56
N TYR A 372 -19.09 6.20 -1.30
CA TYR A 372 -19.06 6.22 -2.76
C TYR A 372 -18.17 7.34 -3.28
N GLU A 373 -18.19 8.54 -2.68
CA GLU A 373 -17.47 9.74 -3.13
C GLU A 373 -16.02 9.78 -2.61
N ILE A 374 -15.80 9.30 -1.38
CA ILE A 374 -14.48 9.23 -0.75
C ILE A 374 -13.95 7.81 -0.81
N ASN A 375 -13.16 7.55 -1.84
CA ASN A 375 -12.44 6.29 -1.95
C ASN A 375 -11.24 6.26 -0.98
N VAL A 376 -11.46 5.71 0.21
CA VAL A 376 -10.47 5.65 1.29
C VAL A 376 -9.22 4.86 0.87
N SER A 377 -9.37 3.82 0.04
CA SER A 377 -8.23 3.04 -0.47
C SER A 377 -7.26 3.91 -1.26
N SER A 378 -7.78 4.78 -2.14
CA SER A 378 -6.96 5.82 -2.77
C SER A 378 -6.27 6.71 -1.76
N MET A 379 -7.00 7.26 -0.80
CA MET A 379 -6.39 8.16 0.19
C MET A 379 -5.22 7.49 0.91
N VAL A 380 -5.38 6.22 1.28
CA VAL A 380 -4.30 5.40 1.85
C VAL A 380 -3.12 5.35 0.89
N MET A 381 -3.33 5.01 -0.38
CA MET A 381 -2.24 4.94 -1.37
C MET A 381 -1.53 6.29 -1.55
N VAL A 382 -2.29 7.35 -1.76
CA VAL A 382 -1.82 8.73 -1.96
C VAL A 382 -0.98 9.21 -0.79
N TYR A 383 -1.56 9.17 0.40
CA TYR A 383 -0.91 9.68 1.60
C TYR A 383 0.28 8.81 1.98
N SER A 384 0.23 7.50 1.74
CA SER A 384 1.40 6.63 1.95
C SER A 384 2.55 7.02 1.04
N LEU A 385 2.32 7.22 -0.26
CA LEU A 385 3.37 7.65 -1.21
C LEU A 385 3.93 9.01 -0.81
N LEU A 386 3.06 9.97 -0.46
CA LEU A 386 3.47 11.30 -0.02
C LEU A 386 4.35 11.24 1.23
N VAL A 387 3.90 10.56 2.27
CA VAL A 387 4.61 10.44 3.56
C VAL A 387 5.95 9.73 3.36
N VAL A 388 5.96 8.61 2.64
CA VAL A 388 7.18 7.85 2.35
C VAL A 388 8.16 8.65 1.50
N TRP A 389 7.68 9.38 0.49
CA TRP A 389 8.51 10.23 -0.36
C TRP A 389 9.16 11.36 0.45
N VAL A 390 8.37 12.07 1.27
CA VAL A 390 8.89 13.14 2.16
C VAL A 390 9.94 12.59 3.11
N LYS A 391 9.68 11.43 3.72
CA LYS A 391 10.62 10.74 4.62
C LYS A 391 11.94 10.42 3.94
N GLU A 392 11.93 9.79 2.76
CA GLU A 392 13.16 9.42 2.07
C GLU A 392 13.91 10.63 1.49
N ALA A 393 13.20 11.66 1.04
CA ALA A 393 13.80 12.93 0.62
C ALA A 393 14.49 13.68 1.79
N ALA A 394 14.04 13.47 3.03
CA ALA A 394 14.72 13.97 4.22
C ALA A 394 15.99 13.16 4.54
N ARG A 395 15.95 11.82 4.43
CA ARG A 395 17.09 10.92 4.66
C ARG A 395 18.24 11.12 3.68
N GLY A 396 17.96 11.24 2.38
CA GLY A 396 19.01 11.44 1.36
C GLY A 396 19.88 12.69 1.63
N ARG A 397 19.32 13.73 2.26
CA ARG A 397 20.02 14.97 2.58
C ARG A 397 20.90 14.88 3.82
N SER A 398 20.55 14.06 4.82
CA SER A 398 21.41 13.86 5.99
C SER A 398 22.72 13.18 5.61
N ILE A 399 22.66 12.21 4.70
CA ILE A 399 23.82 11.47 4.18
C ILE A 399 24.74 12.39 3.36
N VAL A 400 24.19 13.21 2.46
CA VAL A 400 24.98 14.18 1.68
C VAL A 400 25.66 15.19 2.60
N ARG A 401 24.94 15.72 3.60
CA ARG A 401 25.50 16.67 4.56
C ARG A 401 26.64 16.02 5.36
N LYS A 402 26.49 14.79 5.86
CA LYS A 402 27.54 14.06 6.57
C LYS A 402 28.81 13.88 5.72
N LYS A 403 28.66 13.43 4.48
CA LYS A 403 29.79 13.28 3.53
C LYS A 403 30.47 14.60 3.15
N THR A 404 29.73 15.71 3.15
CA THR A 404 30.29 17.04 2.84
C THR A 404 31.07 17.60 4.03
N PHE A 405 30.59 17.33 5.26
CA PHE A 405 31.30 17.69 6.49
C PHE A 405 32.57 16.84 6.69
N GLU A 406 32.51 15.53 6.44
CA GLU A 406 33.69 14.63 6.51
C GLU A 406 34.76 14.92 5.43
N LYS A 407 34.40 15.62 4.35
CA LYS A 407 35.36 16.08 3.32
C LYS A 407 35.92 17.48 3.61
N ALA A 408 35.30 18.22 4.53
CA ALA A 408 35.69 19.58 4.88
C ALA A 408 36.43 19.66 6.23
N SER A 409 36.37 18.60 7.03
CA SER A 409 37.28 18.27 8.14
C SER A 409 38.47 17.48 7.64
#